data_AF-M6AFW5-F1
#
_entry.id   AF-M6AFW5-F1
#
_cell.length_a   1.000
_cell.length_b   1.000
_cell.length_c   1.000
_cell.angle_alpha   90.00
_cell.angle_beta   90.00
_cell.angle_gamma   90.00
#
_symmetry.space_group_name_H-M   'P 1'
#
loop_
_entity.id
_entity.type
_entity.pdbx_description
1 polymer ?
#
loop_
_entity_poly.entity_id
_entity_poly.type
_entity_poly.pdbx_seq_one_letter_code
_entity_poly.pdbx_strand_id
1 'polypeptide(L)'
;MSKTLSLEEFLKEFLASPHQKGRNPEEDQNLSELFLEFSSLLFLEGEEETQEKVLLKDIGSFELDEFVNFYLSDMHPSDPAIVKRGADFLRRLHKFAKKNSRINKEQMEDWDEFFQGL
;
A
#
# COMPACT_ATOMS: atom_id res chain seq x y z
N MET A 1 -21.68 12.07 3.55
CA MET A 1 -20.57 12.24 2.60
C MET A 1 -19.36 11.54 3.17
N SER A 2 -18.88 10.49 2.51
CA SER A 2 -17.72 9.73 2.99
C SER A 2 -16.48 10.59 2.81
N LYS A 3 -15.74 10.81 3.90
CA LYS A 3 -14.47 11.55 3.89
C LYS A 3 -13.52 10.86 2.92
N THR A 4 -12.96 11.58 1.96
CA THR A 4 -11.87 11.09 1.12
C THR A 4 -10.69 10.76 2.02
N LEU A 5 -10.24 9.51 2.02
CA LEU A 5 -9.16 9.03 2.87
C LEU A 5 -7.86 9.06 2.05
N SER A 6 -6.84 9.74 2.57
CA SER A 6 -5.50 9.69 1.96
C SER A 6 -4.83 8.34 2.23
N LEU A 7 -3.94 7.92 1.33
CA LEU A 7 -3.13 6.72 1.52
C LEU A 7 -2.30 6.82 2.81
N GLU A 8 -1.74 8.00 3.09
CA GLU A 8 -0.96 8.29 4.31
C GLU A 8 -1.79 8.08 5.59
N GLU A 9 -3.02 8.61 5.65
CA GLU A 9 -3.90 8.41 6.79
C GLU A 9 -4.28 6.92 6.95
N PHE A 10 -4.56 6.23 5.84
CA PHE A 10 -4.89 4.81 5.87
C PHE A 10 -3.73 3.95 6.39
N LEU A 11 -2.50 4.23 5.96
CA LEU A 11 -1.31 3.53 6.45
C LEU A 11 -1.05 3.83 7.93
N LYS A 12 -1.26 5.07 8.39
CA LYS A 12 -1.19 5.38 9.83
C LYS A 12 -2.20 4.58 10.65
N GLU A 13 -3.44 4.43 10.16
CA GLU A 13 -4.45 3.60 10.81
C GLU A 13 -4.06 2.11 10.84
N PHE A 14 -3.53 1.60 9.72
CA PHE A 14 -2.99 0.24 9.63
C PHE A 14 -1.88 0.02 10.66
N LEU A 15 -0.94 0.96 10.74
CA LEU A 15 0.21 0.87 11.62
C LEU A 15 -0.17 0.97 13.10
N ALA A 16 -1.20 1.77 13.42
CA ALA A 16 -1.73 1.89 14.77
C ALA A 16 -2.59 0.69 15.22
N SER A 17 -2.94 -0.24 14.31
CA SER A 17 -3.83 -1.37 14.62
C SER A 17 -3.14 -2.45 15.47
N PRO A 18 -3.64 -2.75 16.70
CA PRO A 18 -2.88 -3.55 17.66
C PRO A 18 -2.92 -5.09 17.47
N HIS A 19 -3.36 -5.64 16.33
CA HIS A 19 -3.73 -7.07 16.26
C HIS A 19 -3.41 -7.81 14.95
N GLN A 20 -2.20 -7.67 14.42
CA GLN A 20 -1.76 -8.50 13.29
C GLN A 20 -0.75 -9.56 13.77
N LYS A 21 -1.11 -10.83 13.60
CA LYS A 21 -0.24 -11.97 13.95
C LYS A 21 0.92 -12.05 12.95
N GLY A 22 2.16 -12.16 13.44
CA GLY A 22 3.36 -12.20 12.58
C GLY A 22 3.86 -10.83 12.12
N ARG A 23 3.45 -9.76 12.80
CA ARG A 23 3.81 -8.39 12.50
C ARG A 23 5.24 -8.07 12.96
N ASN A 24 6.02 -7.43 12.10
CA ASN A 24 7.24 -6.72 12.48
C ASN A 24 6.97 -5.21 12.33
N PRO A 25 6.75 -4.46 13.42
CA PRO A 25 6.35 -3.05 13.36
C PRO A 25 7.34 -2.15 12.62
N GLU A 26 8.64 -2.41 12.76
CA GLU A 26 9.69 -1.65 12.08
C GLU A 26 9.68 -1.92 10.58
N GLU A 27 9.52 -3.19 10.20
CA GLU A 27 9.42 -3.58 8.80
C GLU A 27 8.14 -3.06 8.12
N ASP A 28 7.00 -3.12 8.81
CA ASP A 28 5.75 -2.54 8.31
C ASP A 28 5.84 -1.02 8.18
N GLN A 29 6.55 -0.35 9.10
CA GLN A 29 6.80 1.09 9.00
C GLN A 29 7.61 1.40 7.74
N ASN A 30 8.73 0.70 7.56
CA ASN A 30 9.60 0.88 6.39
C ASN A 30 8.86 0.60 5.08
N LEU A 31 8.07 -0.49 5.00
CA LEU A 31 7.28 -0.82 3.82
C LEU A 31 6.14 0.17 3.58
N SER A 32 5.56 0.76 4.64
CA SER A 32 4.57 1.84 4.49
C SER A 32 5.21 3.11 3.93
N GLU A 33 6.42 3.45 4.36
CA GLU A 33 7.18 4.59 3.84
C GLU A 33 7.55 4.40 2.37
N LEU A 34 8.08 3.23 2.01
CA LEU A 34 8.38 2.87 0.61
C LEU A 34 7.12 2.89 -0.27
N PHE A 35 5.99 2.41 0.24
CA PHE A 35 4.75 2.43 -0.52
C PHE A 35 4.22 3.85 -0.74
N LEU A 36 4.38 4.74 0.25
CA LEU A 36 4.07 6.16 0.12
C LEU A 36 5.00 6.87 -0.86
N GLU A 37 6.29 6.56 -0.82
CA GLU A 37 7.28 7.10 -1.75
C GLU A 37 6.93 6.70 -3.19
N PHE A 38 6.77 5.40 -3.44
CA PHE A 38 6.31 4.87 -4.73
C PHE A 38 5.04 5.56 -5.24
N SER A 39 4.02 5.64 -4.38
CA SER A 39 2.75 6.25 -4.75
C SER A 39 2.91 7.75 -5.03
N SER A 40 3.77 8.44 -4.28
CA SER A 40 4.04 9.86 -4.51
C SER A 40 4.75 10.08 -5.85
N LEU A 41 5.72 9.23 -6.20
CA LEU A 41 6.37 9.27 -7.52
C LEU A 41 5.34 9.04 -8.64
N LEU A 42 4.44 8.07 -8.47
CA LEU A 42 3.46 7.74 -9.50
C LEU A 42 2.42 8.84 -9.74
N PHE A 43 1.95 9.50 -8.68
CA PHE A 43 0.81 10.41 -8.75
C PHE A 43 1.18 11.90 -8.63
N LEU A 44 2.34 12.23 -8.08
CA LEU A 44 2.70 13.62 -7.73
C LEU A 44 3.98 14.12 -8.45
N GLU A 45 4.66 13.26 -9.22
CA GLU A 45 5.83 13.68 -9.99
C GLU A 45 5.41 14.57 -11.17
N GLY A 46 5.54 15.90 -10.99
CA GLY A 46 5.24 16.89 -12.04
C GLY A 46 4.47 18.13 -11.57
N GLU A 47 3.98 18.18 -10.34
CA GLU A 47 3.25 19.35 -9.82
C GLU A 47 4.13 20.24 -8.93
N GLU A 48 4.48 21.43 -9.45
CA GLU A 48 4.98 22.53 -8.64
C GLU A 48 3.81 23.14 -7.83
N GLU A 49 3.86 23.00 -6.51
CA GLU A 49 3.18 23.82 -5.48
C GLU A 49 1.78 23.47 -4.93
N THR A 50 1.20 22.30 -5.22
CA THR A 50 0.06 21.82 -4.40
C THR A 50 0.36 20.45 -3.82
N GLN A 51 0.37 20.33 -2.48
CA GLN A 51 0.42 19.04 -1.77
C GLN A 51 -0.87 18.25 -2.04
N GLU A 52 -1.04 17.73 -3.25
CA GLU A 52 -2.04 16.70 -3.50
C GLU A 52 -1.58 15.45 -2.77
N LYS A 53 -2.36 15.00 -1.80
CA LYS A 53 -2.10 13.73 -1.13
C LYS A 53 -2.62 12.63 -2.03
N VAL A 54 -1.84 11.56 -2.21
CA VAL A 54 -2.35 10.36 -2.87
C VAL A 54 -3.58 9.85 -2.12
N LEU A 55 -4.69 9.68 -2.83
CA LEU A 55 -5.94 9.20 -2.24
C LEU A 55 -5.95 7.68 -2.27
N LEU A 56 -6.47 7.05 -1.21
CA LEU A 56 -6.56 5.59 -1.14
C LEU A 56 -7.38 5.02 -2.31
N LYS A 57 -8.40 5.75 -2.79
CA LYS A 57 -9.25 5.31 -3.91
C LYS A 57 -8.50 5.18 -5.25
N ASP A 58 -7.33 5.78 -5.37
CA ASP A 58 -6.52 5.77 -6.59
C ASP A 58 -5.53 4.60 -6.60
N ILE A 59 -5.49 3.80 -5.53
CA ILE A 59 -4.65 2.60 -5.42
C ILE A 59 -5.46 1.36 -5.85
N GLY A 60 -5.22 0.88 -7.07
CA GLY A 60 -5.76 -0.36 -7.61
C GLY A 60 -4.77 -1.52 -7.57
N SER A 61 -5.16 -2.63 -8.18
CA SER A 61 -4.35 -3.84 -8.35
C SER A 61 -3.04 -3.57 -9.07
N PHE A 62 -3.06 -2.68 -10.06
CA PHE A 62 -1.87 -2.27 -10.81
C PHE A 62 -0.82 -1.64 -9.89
N GLU A 63 -1.19 -0.68 -9.05
CA GLU A 63 -0.25 -0.05 -8.12
C GLU A 63 0.31 -1.05 -7.09
N LEU A 64 -0.49 -2.02 -6.65
CA LEU A 64 -0.04 -3.08 -5.75
C LEU A 64 0.99 -4.01 -6.43
N ASP A 65 0.75 -4.34 -7.70
CA ASP A 65 1.64 -5.17 -8.50
C ASP A 65 2.95 -4.46 -8.83
N GLU A 66 2.88 -3.23 -9.34
CA GLU A 66 4.04 -2.39 -9.64
C GLU A 66 4.92 -2.19 -8.41
N PHE A 67 4.31 -1.92 -7.25
CA PHE A 67 5.05 -1.77 -6.01
C PHE A 67 5.87 -3.02 -5.67
N VAL A 68 5.24 -4.19 -5.66
CA VAL A 68 5.90 -5.44 -5.19
C VAL A 68 6.84 -6.02 -6.22
N ASN A 69 6.43 -6.07 -7.48
CA ASN A 69 7.13 -6.82 -8.52
C ASN A 69 8.16 -6.00 -9.28
N PHE A 70 8.11 -4.66 -9.21
CA PHE A 70 9.02 -3.78 -9.94
C PHE A 70 9.73 -2.80 -9.00
N TYR A 71 8.99 -1.94 -8.30
CA TYR A 71 9.60 -0.88 -7.48
C TYR A 71 10.50 -1.44 -6.39
N LEU A 72 10.04 -2.42 -5.60
CA LEU A 72 10.84 -2.99 -4.51
C LEU A 72 12.11 -3.69 -5.02
N SER A 73 12.06 -4.41 -6.14
CA SER A 73 13.25 -5.06 -6.70
C SER A 73 14.25 -4.06 -7.27
N ASP A 74 13.76 -3.01 -7.92
CA ASP A 74 14.60 -2.01 -8.58
C ASP A 74 15.30 -1.10 -7.57
N MET A 75 14.61 -0.73 -6.49
CA MET A 75 15.17 0.12 -5.43
C MET A 75 16.03 -0.66 -4.43
N HIS A 76 15.81 -1.97 -4.29
CA HIS A 76 16.55 -2.83 -3.38
C HIS A 76 17.11 -4.11 -4.05
N PRO A 77 17.93 -3.98 -5.10
CA PRO A 77 18.44 -5.13 -5.86
C PRO A 77 19.35 -6.05 -5.04
N SER A 78 19.92 -5.54 -3.94
CA SER A 78 20.76 -6.31 -3.01
C SER A 78 19.97 -7.12 -1.98
N ASP A 79 18.65 -6.93 -1.88
CA ASP A 79 17.80 -7.61 -0.91
C ASP A 79 16.74 -8.47 -1.62
N PRO A 80 17.07 -9.71 -2.02
CA PRO A 80 16.15 -10.56 -2.77
C PRO A 80 14.91 -10.98 -1.96
N ALA A 81 14.89 -10.76 -0.65
CA ALA A 81 13.76 -11.07 0.20
C ALA A 81 12.76 -9.90 0.34
N ILE A 82 13.09 -8.70 -0.14
CA ILE A 82 12.23 -7.51 -0.03
C ILE A 82 10.87 -7.71 -0.72
N VAL A 83 10.85 -8.32 -1.91
CA VAL A 83 9.63 -8.60 -2.68
C VAL A 83 8.68 -9.48 -1.87
N LYS A 84 9.21 -10.53 -1.24
CA LYS A 84 8.42 -11.42 -0.37
C LYS A 84 7.86 -10.67 0.83
N ARG A 85 8.66 -9.83 1.48
CA ARG A 85 8.21 -9.02 2.64
C ARG A 85 7.16 -7.99 2.23
N GLY A 86 7.32 -7.37 1.06
CA GLY A 86 6.34 -6.48 0.44
C GLY A 86 5.00 -7.16 0.15
N ALA A 87 5.03 -8.35 -0.48
CA ALA A 87 3.83 -9.15 -0.72
C ALA A 87 3.12 -9.54 0.59
N ASP A 88 3.86 -9.97 1.61
CA ASP A 88 3.30 -10.32 2.91
C ASP A 88 2.72 -9.09 3.63
N PHE A 89 3.35 -7.92 3.47
CA PHE A 89 2.83 -6.62 3.93
C PHE A 89 1.52 -6.26 3.24
N LEU A 90 1.46 -6.31 1.91
CA LEU A 90 0.23 -6.03 1.15
C LEU A 90 -0.90 -6.98 1.53
N ARG A 91 -0.61 -8.27 1.73
CA ARG A 91 -1.61 -9.24 2.23
C ARG A 91 -2.18 -8.86 3.60
N ARG A 92 -1.36 -8.29 4.49
CA ARG A 92 -1.82 -7.76 5.80
C ARG A 92 -2.63 -6.48 5.62
N LEU A 93 -2.18 -5.57 4.77
CA LEU A 93 -2.85 -4.31 4.46
C LEU A 93 -4.24 -4.55 3.87
N HIS A 94 -4.37 -5.50 2.94
CA HIS A 94 -5.63 -5.93 2.36
C HIS A 94 -6.58 -6.53 3.40
N LYS A 95 -6.10 -7.43 4.27
CA LYS A 95 -6.90 -7.96 5.38
C LYS A 95 -7.41 -6.83 6.30
N PHE A 96 -6.58 -5.83 6.55
CA PHE A 96 -6.96 -4.65 7.33
C PHE A 96 -8.03 -3.80 6.61
N ALA A 97 -7.86 -3.53 5.31
CA ALA A 97 -8.82 -2.80 4.49
C ALA A 97 -10.21 -3.47 4.52
N LYS A 98 -10.24 -4.80 4.36
CA LYS A 98 -11.45 -5.63 4.37
C LYS A 98 -12.16 -5.61 5.71
N LYS A 99 -11.42 -5.68 6.82
CA LYS A 99 -11.99 -5.64 8.17
C LYS A 99 -12.61 -4.28 8.52
N ASN A 100 -12.01 -3.19 8.06
CA ASN A 100 -12.40 -1.83 8.44
C ASN A 100 -13.28 -1.13 7.40
N SER A 101 -13.66 -1.81 6.31
CA SER A 101 -14.49 -1.26 5.23
C SER A 101 -13.98 0.09 4.70
N ARG A 102 -12.64 0.22 4.55
CA ARG A 102 -11.98 1.47 4.15
C ARG A 102 -11.97 1.71 2.64
N ILE A 103 -12.08 0.64 1.87
CA ILE A 103 -12.18 0.68 0.41
C ILE A 103 -13.57 0.21 -0.02
N ASN A 104 -14.03 0.72 -1.16
CA ASN A 104 -15.35 0.36 -1.69
C ASN A 104 -15.32 -1.07 -2.27
N LYS A 105 -16.48 -1.55 -2.72
CA LYS A 105 -16.62 -2.92 -3.24
C LYS A 105 -15.80 -3.15 -4.52
N GLU A 106 -15.82 -2.20 -5.46
CA GLU A 106 -15.13 -2.31 -6.75
C GLU A 106 -13.61 -2.38 -6.56
N GLN A 107 -13.05 -1.49 -5.73
CA GLN A 107 -11.64 -1.49 -5.37
C GLN A 107 -11.25 -2.76 -4.60
N MET A 108 -12.14 -3.30 -3.75
CA MET A 108 -11.89 -4.57 -3.06
C MET A 108 -11.83 -5.75 -4.03
N GLU A 109 -12.72 -5.79 -5.02
CA GLU A 109 -12.73 -6.85 -6.04
C GLU A 109 -11.45 -6.80 -6.87
N ASP A 110 -11.03 -5.59 -7.28
CA ASP A 110 -9.76 -5.35 -7.97
C ASP A 110 -8.54 -5.81 -7.14
N TRP A 111 -8.50 -5.47 -5.84
CA TRP A 111 -7.44 -5.97 -4.95
C TRP A 111 -7.49 -7.50 -4.77
N ASP A 112 -8.70 -8.09 -4.63
CA ASP A 112 -8.87 -9.53 -4.51
C ASP A 112 -8.33 -10.26 -5.76
N GLU A 113 -8.43 -9.68 -6.97
CA GLU A 113 -7.84 -10.23 -8.21
C GLU A 113 -6.30 -10.26 -8.16
N PHE A 114 -5.66 -9.18 -7.71
CA PHE A 114 -4.21 -9.13 -7.52
C PHE A 114 -3.71 -10.26 -6.61
N PHE A 115 -4.34 -10.45 -5.44
CA PHE A 115 -3.92 -11.50 -4.51
C PHE A 115 -4.25 -12.93 -4.97
N GLN A 116 -5.14 -13.12 -5.96
CA GLN A 116 -5.34 -14.42 -6.59
C GLN A 116 -4.20 -14.79 -7.55
N GLY A 117 -3.53 -13.79 -8.12
CA GLY A 117 -2.40 -13.97 -9.04
C GLY A 117 -1.03 -14.17 -8.35
N LEU A 118 -0.94 -13.97 -7.04
CA LEU A 118 0.31 -13.83 -6.26
C LEU A 118 0.59 -15.02 -5.33
#